data_AF-A0A7Y6BW86-F1
#
_entry.id   AF-A0A7Y6BW86-F1
#
_cell.length_a   1.000
_cell.length_b   1.000
_cell.length_c   1.000
_cell.angle_alpha   90.00
_cell.angle_beta   90.00
_cell.angle_gamma   90.00
#
_symmetry.space_group_name_H-M   'P 1'
#
loop_
_entity.id
_entity.type
_entity.pdbx_description
1 polymer ?
#
loop_
_entity_poly.entity_id
_entity_poly.type
_entity_poly.pdbx_seq_one_letter_code
_entity_poly.pdbx_strand_id
1 'polypeptide(L)' 'MIFVTAVMIGTGIMFLVGPRYVTHSSHRQITNRETSRWIGYSLLTMSALFLFMGALQLLDEASHHIGH' A
#
# COMPACT_ATOMS: atom_id res chain seq x y z
N MET A 1 0.48 10.17 10.19
CA MET A 1 0.64 8.77 9.74
C MET A 1 -0.63 8.24 9.05
N ILE A 2 -1.77 8.19 9.74
CA ILE A 2 -3.02 7.56 9.25
C ILE A 2 -3.50 8.09 7.89
N PHE A 3 -3.46 9.40 7.66
CA PHE A 3 -3.87 10.01 6.38
C PHE A 3 -3.02 9.53 5.19
N VAL A 4 -1.69 9.48 5.35
CA VAL A 4 -0.76 9.03 4.30
C VAL A 4 -0.97 7.55 4.00
N THR A 5 -1.18 6.74 5.04
CA THR A 5 -1.51 5.32 4.89
C THR A 5 -2.82 5.12 4.12
N ALA A 6 -3.87 5.89 4.42
CA ALA A 6 -5.14 5.80 3.72
C ALA A 6 -5.00 6.13 2.22
N VAL A 7 -4.20 7.15 1.89
CA VAL A 7 -3.90 7.52 0.49
C VAL A 7 -3.13 6.41 -0.23
N MET A 8 -2.13 5.79 0.42
CA MET A 8 -1.38 4.68 -0.17
C MET A 8 -2.23 3.43 -0.40
N ILE A 9 -3.10 3.08 0.55
CA ILE A 9 -4.04 1.96 0.40
C ILE A 9 -5.02 2.24 -0.75
N GLY A 10 -5.60 3.43 -0.81
CA GLY A 10 -6.52 3.81 -1.89
C GLY A 10 -5.85 3.73 -3.26
N THR A 11 -4.62 4.22 -3.37
CA THR A 11 -3.83 4.17 -4.61
C THR A 11 -3.47 2.73 -4.99
N GLY A 12 -3.07 1.90 -4.03
CA GLY A 12 -2.77 0.48 -4.24
C GLY A 12 -3.98 -0.31 -4.76
N ILE A 13 -5.16 -0.08 -4.18
CA ILE A 13 -6.43 -0.69 -4.64
C ILE A 13 -6.76 -0.22 -6.07
N MET A 14 -6.54 1.07 -6.38
CA MET A 14 -6.78 1.62 -7.70
C MET A 14 -5.88 1.00 -8.78
N PHE A 15 -4.62 0.71 -8.46
CA PHE A 15 -3.72 -0.05 -9.35
C PHE A 15 -4.12 -1.53 -9.49
N LEU A 16 -4.75 -2.13 -8.47
CA LEU A 16 -5.22 -3.51 -8.51
C LEU A 16 -6.51 -3.69 -9.35
N VAL A 17 -7.42 -2.72 -9.29
CA VAL A 17 -8.76 -2.75 -9.92
C VAL A 17 -8.79 -2.02 -11.27
N GLY A 18 -8.02 -0.94 -11.41
CA GLY A 18 -7.94 -0.05 -12.56
C GLY A 18 -7.57 -0.67 -13.93
N PRO A 19 -6.80 -1.77 -14.04
CA PRO A 19 -6.47 -2.30 -15.37
C PRO A 19 -7.67 -2.91 -16.13
N ARG A 20 -8.88 -2.91 -15.55
CA ARG A 20 -10.11 -3.30 -16.27
C ARG A 20 -10.73 -2.18 -17.12
N TYR A 21 -10.46 -0.91 -16.84
CA TYR A 21 -11.20 0.22 -17.45
C TYR A 21 -10.51 0.88 -18.66
N VAL A 22 -9.25 0.55 -18.95
CA VAL A 22 -8.50 1.12 -20.09
C VAL A 22 -8.14 0.01 -21.10
N THR A 23 -9.12 -0.26 -21.97
CA THR A 23 -9.00 -0.53 -23.43
C THR A 23 -7.94 -1.50 -24.00
N HIS A 24 -8.45 -2.48 -24.77
CA HIS A 24 -7.95 -3.01 -26.05
C HIS A 24 -6.55 -3.67 -26.15
N SER A 25 -6.54 -5.00 -25.96
CA SER A 25 -5.78 -6.02 -26.70
C SER A 25 -4.44 -5.65 -27.36
N SER A 26 -3.34 -5.79 -26.62
CA SER A 26 -2.00 -6.04 -27.20
C SER A 26 -1.13 -6.86 -26.25
N HIS A 27 -0.26 -7.72 -26.77
CA HIS A 27 0.61 -8.62 -25.98
C HIS A 27 1.53 -7.84 -25.02
N ARG A 28 1.92 -6.61 -25.39
CA ARG A 28 2.67 -5.65 -24.54
C ARG A 28 1.88 -5.18 -23.30
N GLN A 29 0.56 -5.33 -23.32
CA GLN A 29 -0.36 -4.94 -22.25
C GLN A 29 -0.53 -6.02 -21.17
N ILE A 30 -0.25 -7.29 -21.48
CA ILE A 30 -0.24 -8.37 -20.49
C ILE A 30 0.89 -8.12 -19.47
N THR A 31 2.10 -7.84 -19.97
CA THR A 31 3.25 -7.48 -19.13
C THR A 31 2.96 -6.22 -18.31
N ASN A 32 2.36 -5.18 -18.92
CA ASN A 32 2.02 -3.93 -18.24
C ASN A 32 0.94 -4.11 -17.15
N ARG A 33 0.00 -5.05 -17.35
CA ARG A 33 -1.03 -5.41 -16.38
C ARG A 33 -0.45 -6.18 -15.20
N GLU A 34 0.50 -7.07 -15.45
CA GLU A 34 1.24 -7.77 -14.39
C GLU A 34 2.08 -6.77 -13.58
N THR A 35 2.84 -5.89 -14.25
CA THR A 35 3.63 -4.85 -13.58
C THR A 35 2.76 -3.90 -12.75
N SER A 36 1.60 -3.47 -13.27
CA SER A 36 0.64 -2.63 -12.54
C SER A 36 0.11 -3.32 -11.27
N ARG A 37 -0.19 -4.62 -11.35
CA ARG A 37 -0.58 -5.42 -10.19
C ARG A 37 0.54 -5.54 -9.17
N TRP A 38 1.77 -5.79 -9.61
CA TRP A 38 2.95 -5.83 -8.73
C TRP A 38 3.18 -4.51 -8.01
N ILE A 39 3.02 -3.37 -8.71
CA ILE A 39 3.08 -2.03 -8.10
C ILE A 39 1.99 -1.88 -7.03
N GLY A 40 0.75 -2.30 -7.33
CA GLY A 40 -0.35 -2.31 -6.36
C GLY A 40 -0.04 -3.16 -5.11
N TYR A 41 0.50 -4.37 -5.30
CA TYR A 41 0.92 -5.23 -4.20
C TYR A 41 2.04 -4.59 -3.36
N SER A 42 3.07 -4.02 -3.99
CA SER A 42 4.15 -3.33 -3.28
C SER A 42 3.65 -2.14 -2.47
N LEU A 43 2.71 -1.35 -3.01
CA LEU A 43 2.08 -0.23 -2.29
C LEU A 43 1.30 -0.70 -1.06
N LEU A 44 0.55 -1.80 -1.19
CA LEU A 44 -0.19 -2.39 -0.07
C LEU A 44 0.76 -2.93 1.00
N THR A 45 1.82 -3.64 0.61
CA THR A 45 2.83 -4.15 1.54
C THR A 45 3.54 -3.01 2.28
N MET A 46 3.95 -1.95 1.58
CA MET A 46 4.58 -0.78 2.21
C MET A 46 3.63 -0.06 3.17
N SER A 47 2.35 0.05 2.81
CA SER A 47 1.32 0.62 3.70
C SER A 47 1.18 -0.19 5.00
N ALA A 48 1.20 -1.53 4.90
CA ALA A 48 1.13 -2.42 6.05
C ALA A 48 2.36 -2.29 6.95
N LEU A 49 3.57 -2.23 6.37
CA LEU A 49 4.81 -2.00 7.11
C LEU A 49 4.80 -0.65 7.83
N PHE A 50 4.26 0.38 7.19
CA PHE A 50 4.15 1.71 7.77
C PHE A 50 3.20 1.73 8.98
N LEU A 51 2.08 1.03 8.90
CA LEU A 51 1.17 0.83 10.04
C LEU A 51 1.83 0.05 11.17
N PHE A 52 2.58 -1.00 10.83
CA PHE A 52 3.29 -1.81 11.81
C PHE A 52 4.35 -0.99 12.56
N MET A 53 5.18 -0.24 11.84
CA MET A 53 6.13 0.70 12.44
C MET A 53 5.44 1.77 13.30
N GLY A 54 4.34 2.34 12.83
CA GLY A 54 3.56 3.31 13.62
C GLY A 54 2.99 2.70 14.90
N ALA A 55 2.54 1.44 14.86
CA ALA A 55 2.08 0.74 16.05
C ALA A 55 3.22 0.45 17.04
N LEU A 56 4.40 0.06 16.54
CA LEU A 56 5.58 -0.11 17.39
C LEU A 56 6.02 1.20 18.04
N GLN A 57 5.99 2.32 17.32
CA GLN A 57 6.29 3.65 17.88
C GLN A 57 5.32 4.03 19.01
N LEU A 58 4.02 3.82 18.81
CA LEU A 58 3.02 4.08 19.85
C LEU A 58 3.22 3.18 21.08
N LEU A 59 3.60 1.92 20.86
CA LEU A 59 3.86 0.98 21.95
C LEU A 59 5.15 1.34 22.72
N ASP A 60 6.18 1.79 22.00
CA ASP A 60 7.44 2.27 22.59
C ASP A 60 7.18 3.50 23.47
N GLU A 61 6.47 4.51 22.96
CA GLU A 61 6.05 5.70 23.72
C GLU A 61 5.19 5.35 24.94
N ALA A 62 4.23 4.43 24.79
CA ALA A 62 3.40 3.97 25.90
C ALA A 62 4.21 3.23 26.96
N SER A 63 5.18 2.40 26.56
CA SER A 63 6.05 1.69 27.51
C SER A 63 6.94 2.66 28.30
N HIS A 64 7.43 3.71 27.64
CA HIS A 64 8.25 4.75 28.26
C HIS A 64 7.44 5.55 29.30
N HIS A 65 6.14 5.75 29.06
CA HIS A 65 5.24 6.39 30.01
C HIS A 65 4.86 5.49 31.21
N ILE A 66 4.93 4.17 31.08
CA ILE A 66 4.65 3.19 32.15
C ILE A 66 5.89 2.94 33.02
N GLY A 67 7.10 3.13 32.48
CA GLY A 67 8.36 2.95 33.18
C GLY A 67 8.79 4.10 34.10
N HIS A 68 7.95 5.14 34.25
CA HIS A 68 8.25 6.35 35.01
C HIS A 68 7.33 6.53 36.24
#